data_AF-A0AA37MGQ2-F1
#
_entry.id   AF-A0AA37MGQ2-F1
#
_cell.length_a   1.000
_cell.length_b   1.000
_cell.length_c   1.000
_cell.angle_alpha   90.00
_cell.angle_beta   90.00
_cell.angle_gamma   90.00
#
_symmetry.space_group_name_H-M   'P 1'
#
loop_
_entity.id
_entity.type
_entity.pdbx_description
1 polymer ?
#
loop_
_entity_poly.entity_id
_entity_poly.type
_entity_poly.pdbx_seq_one_letter_code
_entity_poly.pdbx_strand_id
1 'polypeptide(L)'
;MKIDNEEIRAVASVDGPTKERYEAFGGTYKVVPKERLRAAGWRVTRGMQPVTYRAPDTWLDNETGEILNKAEAKKRGIELPLVRSTSEKMLDLYESVASCTASERPFVSFLLSMRNHRGGLVAPLDTLLDQWIDRECPGIRSTNRARKRKQLRAIIERRGLMVNDTTMARSLMLLNPNLTKQNVIEEGAKRYNPRCLSLKEKAAD
;
A
#
# COMPACT_ATOMS: atom_id res chain seq x y z
N MET A 1 13.42 -22.96 -37.03
CA MET A 1 13.88 -22.57 -35.69
C MET A 1 13.01 -23.32 -34.69
N LYS A 2 13.53 -24.40 -34.11
CA LYS A 2 12.81 -25.21 -33.11
C LYS A 2 13.05 -24.53 -31.76
N ILE A 3 11.98 -24.08 -31.11
CA ILE A 3 12.06 -23.51 -29.77
C ILE A 3 12.01 -24.69 -28.81
N ASP A 4 13.10 -24.88 -28.08
CA ASP A 4 13.27 -26.01 -27.15
C ASP A 4 12.31 -25.87 -25.97
N ASN A 5 11.57 -26.94 -25.70
CA ASN A 5 10.48 -27.03 -24.72
C ASN A 5 10.96 -26.98 -23.25
N GLU A 6 12.25 -26.74 -23.00
CA GLU A 6 12.82 -26.69 -21.66
C GLU A 6 12.66 -25.31 -20.99
N GLU A 7 12.59 -24.22 -21.75
CA GLU A 7 12.35 -22.88 -21.18
C GLU A 7 10.93 -22.70 -20.62
N ILE A 8 9.96 -23.51 -21.09
CA ILE A 8 8.56 -23.44 -20.61
C ILE A 8 8.41 -24.09 -19.22
N ARG A 9 9.29 -25.02 -18.85
CA ARG A 9 9.22 -25.69 -17.54
C ARG A 9 9.81 -24.87 -16.39
N ALA A 10 10.70 -23.91 -16.67
CA ALA A 10 11.24 -23.00 -15.66
C ALA A 10 10.20 -21.96 -15.17
N VAL A 11 9.12 -21.73 -15.91
CA VAL A 11 8.03 -20.81 -15.54
C VAL A 11 6.96 -21.50 -14.68
N ALA A 12 7.03 -22.82 -14.51
CA ALA A 12 6.03 -23.60 -13.77
C ALA A 12 6.33 -23.77 -12.26
N SER A 13 7.53 -23.42 -11.79
CA SER A 13 7.83 -23.38 -10.34
C SER A 13 7.60 -21.98 -9.77
N VAL A 14 6.46 -21.37 -10.09
CA VAL A 14 5.93 -20.32 -9.20
C VAL A 14 5.48 -21.08 -7.97
N ASP A 15 6.37 -21.16 -6.98
CA ASP A 15 6.03 -21.56 -5.62
C ASP A 15 4.67 -20.95 -5.30
N GLY A 16 3.67 -21.82 -5.13
CA GLY A 16 2.36 -21.40 -4.66
C GLY A 16 2.55 -20.57 -3.39
N PRO A 17 1.66 -19.61 -3.09
CA PRO A 17 1.81 -18.78 -1.90
C PRO A 17 2.07 -19.70 -0.72
N THR A 18 3.24 -19.58 -0.09
CA THR A 18 3.62 -20.33 1.11
C THR A 18 2.48 -20.13 2.09
N LYS A 19 1.65 -21.17 2.26
CA LYS A 19 0.43 -21.05 3.04
C LYS A 19 0.88 -20.75 4.47
N GLU A 20 0.61 -19.53 4.96
CA GLU A 20 0.98 -19.16 6.32
C GLU A 20 0.36 -20.21 7.25
N ARG A 21 1.19 -20.76 8.16
CA ARG A 21 0.75 -21.81 9.09
C ARG A 21 -0.48 -21.37 9.89
N TYR A 22 -0.55 -20.09 10.25
CA TYR A 22 -1.67 -19.53 10.99
C TYR A 22 -2.48 -18.56 10.13
N GLU A 23 -3.76 -18.85 9.92
CA GLU A 23 -4.66 -18.00 9.15
C GLU A 23 -5.70 -17.34 10.06
N ALA A 24 -5.94 -16.03 9.92
CA ALA A 24 -6.96 -15.36 10.72
C ALA A 24 -8.36 -15.86 10.34
N PHE A 25 -9.09 -16.44 11.30
CA PHE A 25 -10.38 -17.09 11.08
C PHE A 25 -11.55 -16.27 11.63
N GLY A 26 -11.48 -15.91 12.92
CA GLY A 26 -12.49 -15.08 13.59
C GLY A 26 -12.12 -13.60 13.62
N GLY A 27 -13.02 -12.80 14.18
CA GLY A 27 -12.71 -11.40 14.48
C GLY A 27 -13.84 -10.67 15.18
N THR A 28 -13.46 -9.72 16.02
CA THR A 28 -14.37 -8.84 16.76
C THR A 28 -14.47 -7.49 16.07
N TYR A 29 -15.67 -6.91 16.07
CA TYR A 29 -15.86 -5.54 15.59
C TYR A 29 -15.38 -4.56 16.65
N LYS A 30 -14.47 -3.67 16.25
CA LYS A 30 -13.94 -2.59 17.09
C LYS A 30 -14.32 -1.26 16.51
N VAL A 31 -14.64 -0.31 17.38
CA VAL A 31 -14.95 1.07 16.99
C VAL A 31 -13.66 1.82 16.68
N VAL A 32 -13.64 2.54 15.58
CA VAL A 32 -12.55 3.47 15.25
C VAL A 32 -12.70 4.74 16.09
N PRO A 33 -11.67 5.17 16.84
CA PRO A 33 -11.74 6.42 17.60
C PRO A 33 -12.05 7.64 16.72
N LYS A 34 -12.85 8.58 17.25
CA LYS A 34 -13.27 9.77 16.49
C LYS A 34 -12.08 10.67 16.13
N GLU A 35 -11.07 10.73 17.00
CA GLU A 35 -9.83 11.47 16.81
C GLU A 35 -9.08 10.93 15.60
N ARG A 36 -9.03 9.60 15.46
CA ARG A 36 -8.39 8.92 14.35
C ARG A 36 -9.10 9.19 13.03
N LEU A 37 -10.44 9.15 13.04
CA LEU A 37 -11.25 9.53 11.87
C LEU A 37 -10.97 10.98 11.44
N ARG A 38 -10.91 11.92 12.40
CA ARG A 38 -10.55 13.32 12.11
C ARG A 38 -9.15 13.46 11.55
N ALA A 39 -8.17 12.73 12.10
CA ALA A 39 -6.81 12.70 11.60
C ALA A 39 -6.72 12.15 10.17
N ALA A 40 -7.58 11.20 9.81
CA ALA A 40 -7.74 10.70 8.44
C ALA A 40 -8.52 11.68 7.51
N GLY A 41 -8.87 12.89 7.99
CA GLY A 41 -9.60 13.89 7.22
C GLY A 41 -11.11 13.70 7.15
N TRP A 42 -11.69 12.80 7.97
CA TRP A 42 -13.14 12.62 8.00
C TRP A 42 -13.84 13.73 8.78
N ARG A 43 -14.98 14.19 8.26
CA ARG A 43 -15.86 15.12 8.94
C ARG A 43 -16.70 14.37 9.99
N VAL A 44 -16.23 14.38 11.23
CA VAL A 44 -16.93 13.72 12.35
C VAL A 44 -17.96 14.66 12.98
N THR A 45 -19.24 14.31 12.88
CA THR A 45 -20.36 15.04 13.51
C THR A 45 -20.87 14.33 14.77
N ARG A 46 -21.67 15.03 15.61
CA ARG A 46 -22.16 14.48 16.89
C ARG A 46 -23.11 13.29 16.70
N GLY A 47 -23.94 13.30 15.67
CA GLY A 47 -24.91 12.24 15.34
C GLY A 47 -24.38 11.16 14.39
N MET A 48 -23.08 11.17 14.08
CA MET A 48 -22.48 10.18 13.18
C MET A 48 -22.47 8.79 13.83
N GLN A 49 -22.90 7.79 13.07
CA GLN A 49 -22.85 6.39 13.48
C GLN A 49 -21.39 5.92 13.68
N PRO A 50 -21.12 5.04 14.68
CA PRO A 50 -19.78 4.52 14.91
C PRO A 50 -19.25 3.76 13.69
N VAL A 51 -18.04 4.12 13.25
CA VAL A 51 -17.32 3.35 12.23
C VAL A 51 -16.65 2.17 12.93
N THR A 52 -16.88 0.97 12.42
CA THR A 52 -16.27 -0.25 12.98
C THR A 52 -15.36 -0.93 11.97
N TYR A 53 -14.38 -1.68 12.48
CA TYR A 53 -13.53 -2.57 11.68
C TYR A 53 -13.46 -3.93 12.36
N ARG A 54 -13.26 -4.99 11.56
CA ARG A 54 -13.10 -6.35 12.07
C ARG A 54 -11.63 -6.57 12.42
N ALA A 55 -11.34 -6.72 13.71
CA ALA A 55 -10.01 -7.06 14.21
C ALA A 55 -9.92 -8.58 14.41
N PRO A 56 -8.89 -9.26 13.88
CA PRO A 56 -8.72 -10.68 14.12
C PRO A 56 -8.41 -10.93 15.60
N ASP A 57 -9.12 -11.91 16.17
CA ASP A 57 -9.03 -12.34 17.56
C ASP A 57 -8.66 -13.82 17.71
N THR A 58 -8.79 -14.59 16.63
CA THR A 58 -8.54 -16.03 16.55
C THR A 58 -7.88 -16.40 15.22
N TRP A 59 -7.00 -17.40 15.28
CA TRP A 59 -6.23 -17.92 14.16
C TRP A 59 -6.40 -19.44 14.06
N LEU A 60 -6.57 -19.95 12.86
CA LEU A 60 -6.57 -21.36 12.54
C LEU A 60 -5.13 -21.80 12.24
N ASP A 61 -4.62 -22.78 12.97
CA ASP A 61 -3.40 -23.51 12.59
C ASP A 61 -3.76 -24.49 11.45
N ASN A 62 -3.26 -24.20 10.25
CA ASN A 62 -3.49 -24.99 9.04
C ASN A 62 -2.85 -26.39 9.09
N GLU A 63 -1.90 -26.64 10.00
CA GLU A 63 -1.27 -27.95 10.16
C GLU A 63 -2.07 -28.86 11.10
N THR A 64 -2.60 -28.30 12.20
CA THR A 64 -3.26 -29.08 13.26
C THR A 64 -4.79 -28.97 13.23
N GLY A 65 -5.34 -27.96 12.55
CA GLY A 65 -6.76 -27.61 12.58
C GLY A 65 -7.19 -26.90 13.87
N GLU A 66 -6.26 -26.60 14.79
CA GLU A 66 -6.59 -25.93 16.05
C GLU A 66 -6.89 -24.44 15.85
N ILE A 67 -7.86 -23.91 16.61
CA ILE A 67 -8.12 -22.47 16.67
C ILE A 67 -7.46 -21.91 17.93
N LEU A 68 -6.61 -20.92 17.76
CA LEU A 68 -5.85 -20.27 18.82
C LEU A 68 -6.26 -18.81 18.96
N ASN A 69 -6.43 -18.34 20.19
CA ASN A 69 -6.48 -16.91 20.48
C ASN A 69 -5.09 -16.33 20.81
N LYS A 70 -4.96 -15.00 20.87
CA LYS A 70 -3.68 -14.33 21.17
C LYS A 70 -3.06 -14.76 22.51
N ALA A 71 -3.89 -15.04 23.52
CA ALA A 71 -3.40 -15.39 24.85
C ALA A 71 -2.80 -16.81 24.85
N GLU A 72 -3.44 -17.75 24.15
CA GLU A 72 -2.97 -19.12 23.95
C GLU A 72 -1.69 -19.16 23.12
N ALA A 73 -1.65 -18.44 22.00
CA ALA A 73 -0.46 -18.36 21.17
C ALA A 73 0.73 -17.80 21.97
N LYS A 74 0.51 -16.72 22.75
CA LYS A 74 1.54 -16.16 23.62
C LYS A 74 2.03 -17.16 24.68
N LYS A 75 1.13 -17.91 25.32
CA LYS A 75 1.50 -18.96 26.28
C LYS A 75 2.33 -20.07 25.65
N ARG A 76 2.10 -20.37 24.36
CA ARG A 76 2.82 -21.38 23.57
C ARG A 76 4.06 -20.84 22.88
N GLY A 77 4.41 -19.55 23.06
CA GLY A 77 5.54 -18.92 22.38
C GLY A 77 5.36 -18.78 20.85
N ILE A 78 4.12 -18.86 20.36
CA ILE A 78 3.80 -18.76 18.94
C ILE A 78 3.66 -17.30 18.53
N GLU A 79 4.42 -16.89 17.51
CA GLU A 79 4.27 -15.58 16.88
C GLU A 79 3.19 -15.62 15.79
N LEU A 80 2.01 -15.07 16.10
CA LEU A 80 0.90 -15.00 15.16
C LEU A 80 1.13 -13.92 14.10
N PRO A 81 0.74 -14.14 12.84
CA PRO A 81 0.87 -13.13 11.80
C PRO A 81 0.06 -11.89 12.14
N LEU A 82 0.66 -10.72 11.92
CA LEU A 82 0.02 -9.43 12.09
C LEU A 82 -0.98 -9.17 10.96
N VAL A 83 -2.15 -9.78 11.07
CA VAL A 83 -3.27 -9.57 10.14
C VAL A 83 -3.99 -8.28 10.53
N ARG A 84 -4.02 -7.32 9.60
CA ARG A 84 -4.74 -6.05 9.76
C ARG A 84 -5.85 -5.96 8.74
N SER A 85 -7.00 -5.43 9.15
CA SER A 85 -8.11 -5.20 8.23
C SER A 85 -7.74 -4.19 7.14
N THR A 86 -8.30 -4.35 5.94
CA THR A 86 -8.11 -3.38 4.85
C THR A 86 -8.54 -1.99 5.26
N SER A 87 -9.64 -1.86 6.01
CA SER A 87 -10.12 -0.58 6.54
C SER A 87 -9.10 0.12 7.43
N GLU A 88 -8.41 -0.63 8.31
CA GLU A 88 -7.33 -0.05 9.14
C GLU A 88 -6.13 0.38 8.32
N LYS A 89 -5.72 -0.41 7.32
CA LYS A 89 -4.62 -0.03 6.42
C LYS A 89 -4.96 1.24 5.64
N MET A 90 -6.23 1.41 5.25
CA MET A 90 -6.70 2.61 4.58
C MET A 90 -6.72 3.83 5.52
N LEU A 91 -7.12 3.66 6.79
CA LEU A 91 -7.07 4.75 7.77
C LEU A 91 -5.63 5.27 7.97
N ASP A 92 -4.66 4.37 8.17
CA ASP A 92 -3.25 4.77 8.30
C ASP A 92 -2.76 5.56 7.07
N LEU A 93 -3.20 5.14 5.88
CA LEU A 93 -2.86 5.84 4.66
C LEU A 93 -3.42 7.26 4.64
N TYR A 94 -4.71 7.40 4.97
CA TYR A 94 -5.35 8.73 4.98
C TYR A 94 -4.74 9.64 6.06
N GLU A 95 -4.42 9.10 7.23
CA GLU A 95 -3.68 9.81 8.27
C GLU A 95 -2.31 10.27 7.78
N SER A 96 -1.57 9.40 7.09
CA SER A 96 -0.26 9.74 6.51
C SER A 96 -0.37 10.90 5.52
N VAL A 97 -1.35 10.86 4.61
CA VAL A 97 -1.61 11.93 3.62
C VAL A 97 -2.07 13.23 4.28
N ALA A 98 -2.94 13.14 5.29
CA ALA A 98 -3.46 14.29 6.02
C ALA A 98 -2.36 15.00 6.82
N SER A 99 -1.41 14.25 7.38
CA SER A 99 -0.25 14.79 8.12
C SER A 99 0.75 15.55 7.24
N CYS A 100 0.64 15.41 5.91
CA CYS A 100 1.48 16.12 4.95
C CYS A 100 1.10 17.60 4.86
N THR A 101 2.10 18.46 4.63
CA THR A 101 1.83 19.87 4.33
C THR A 101 1.07 19.99 3.01
N ALA A 102 0.39 21.13 2.79
CA ALA A 102 -0.37 21.36 1.57
C ALA A 102 0.49 21.25 0.29
N SER A 103 1.78 21.60 0.37
CA SER A 103 2.72 21.50 -0.74
C SER A 103 3.25 20.07 -0.98
N GLU A 104 3.31 19.24 0.05
CA GLU A 104 3.78 17.85 -0.04
C GLU A 104 2.66 16.89 -0.48
N ARG A 105 1.42 17.16 -0.05
CA ARG A 105 0.27 16.27 -0.23
C ARG A 105 0.06 15.81 -1.68
N PRO A 106 0.15 16.65 -2.73
CA PRO A 106 -0.01 16.19 -4.10
C PRO A 106 1.03 15.13 -4.50
N PHE A 107 2.29 15.34 -4.10
CA PHE A 107 3.39 14.41 -4.41
C PHE A 107 3.23 13.09 -3.65
N VAL A 108 2.91 13.16 -2.34
CA VAL A 108 2.71 11.97 -1.52
C VAL A 108 1.53 11.14 -2.03
N SER A 109 0.41 11.79 -2.37
CA SER A 109 -0.75 11.12 -2.98
C SER A 109 -0.42 10.44 -4.31
N PHE A 110 0.40 11.08 -5.14
CA PHE A 110 0.90 10.46 -6.37
C PHE A 110 1.77 9.24 -6.09
N LEU A 111 2.75 9.34 -5.19
CA LEU A 111 3.62 8.21 -4.89
C LEU A 111 2.81 7.02 -4.33
N LEU A 112 1.82 7.30 -3.49
CA LEU A 112 0.90 6.28 -2.96
C LEU A 112 -0.04 5.68 -4.02
N SER A 113 -0.37 6.40 -5.11
CA SER A 113 -1.17 5.81 -6.19
C SER A 113 -0.34 4.89 -7.09
N MET A 114 0.98 5.08 -7.12
CA MET A 114 1.94 4.26 -7.85
C MET A 114 2.37 2.99 -7.09
N ARG A 115 1.65 2.61 -6.03
CA ARG A 115 1.87 1.35 -5.31
C ARG A 115 1.31 0.16 -6.11
N ASN A 116 2.07 -0.92 -6.10
CA ASN A 116 1.60 -2.24 -6.53
C ASN A 116 1.00 -2.99 -5.34
N HIS A 117 0.26 -4.06 -5.62
CA HIS A 117 -0.38 -4.94 -4.65
C HIS A 117 0.61 -5.92 -3.99
N ARG A 118 1.90 -5.83 -4.30
CA ARG A 118 3.00 -6.59 -3.69
C ARG A 118 3.77 -5.78 -2.63
N GLY A 119 3.33 -4.55 -2.34
CA GLY A 119 3.95 -3.69 -1.32
C GLY A 119 5.12 -2.84 -1.81
N GLY A 120 5.39 -2.84 -3.12
CA GLY A 120 6.38 -1.98 -3.77
C GLY A 120 5.75 -0.94 -4.70
N LEU A 121 6.59 -0.34 -5.54
CA LEU A 121 6.16 0.59 -6.58
C LEU A 121 5.90 -0.14 -7.92
N VAL A 122 5.05 0.43 -8.76
CA VAL A 122 4.79 -0.08 -10.13
C VAL A 122 5.96 0.20 -11.09
N ALA A 123 6.91 1.06 -10.69
CA ALA A 123 8.13 1.37 -11.43
C ALA A 123 9.25 1.79 -10.46
N PRO A 124 10.53 1.78 -10.88
CA PRO A 124 11.63 2.28 -10.06
C PRO A 124 11.38 3.71 -9.57
N LEU A 125 11.80 4.00 -8.33
CA LEU A 125 11.53 5.29 -7.70
C LEU A 125 12.03 6.47 -8.55
N ASP A 126 13.24 6.41 -9.12
CA ASP A 126 13.78 7.49 -9.95
C ASP A 126 12.91 7.80 -11.16
N THR A 127 12.33 6.77 -11.80
CA THR A 127 11.41 6.94 -12.92
C THR A 127 10.13 7.67 -12.48
N LEU A 128 9.59 7.33 -11.31
CA LEU A 128 8.41 8.01 -10.77
C LEU A 128 8.69 9.45 -10.36
N LEU A 129 9.87 9.72 -9.80
CA LEU A 129 10.31 11.08 -9.48
C LEU A 129 10.42 11.92 -10.74
N ASP A 130 11.02 11.36 -11.80
CA ASP A 130 11.12 12.02 -13.09
C ASP A 130 9.75 12.29 -13.72
N GLN A 131 8.85 11.30 -13.69
CA GLN A 131 7.47 11.45 -14.17
C GLN A 131 6.72 12.56 -13.41
N TRP A 132 6.87 12.64 -12.09
CA TRP A 132 6.29 13.71 -11.29
C TRP A 132 6.86 15.09 -11.66
N ILE A 133 8.19 15.18 -11.82
CA ILE A 133 8.87 16.43 -12.16
C ILE A 133 8.45 16.92 -13.54
N ASP A 134 8.41 16.03 -14.54
CA ASP A 134 8.00 16.39 -15.90
C ASP A 134 6.55 16.91 -15.93
N ARG A 135 5.70 16.43 -15.01
CA ARG A 135 4.30 16.86 -14.87
C ARG A 135 4.13 18.20 -14.16
N GLU A 136 4.72 18.36 -12.98
CA GLU A 136 4.52 19.57 -12.15
C GLU A 136 5.50 20.70 -12.46
N CYS A 137 6.59 20.41 -13.17
CA CYS A 137 7.64 21.36 -13.51
C CYS A 137 8.04 21.20 -14.99
N PRO A 138 7.13 21.44 -15.94
CA PRO A 138 7.43 21.30 -17.37
C PRO A 138 8.57 22.24 -17.78
N GLY A 139 9.50 21.74 -18.60
CA GLY A 139 10.64 22.52 -19.10
C GLY A 139 11.72 22.85 -18.06
N ILE A 140 11.75 22.16 -16.93
CA ILE A 140 12.80 22.35 -15.92
C ILE A 140 14.19 22.05 -16.49
N ARG A 141 15.16 22.94 -16.24
CA ARG A 141 16.57 22.72 -16.60
C ARG A 141 17.14 21.50 -15.89
N SER A 142 18.08 20.79 -16.50
CA SER A 142 18.70 19.57 -15.98
C SER A 142 19.30 19.73 -14.56
N THR A 143 19.99 20.83 -14.31
CA THR A 143 20.57 21.14 -12.98
C THR A 143 19.51 21.32 -11.91
N ASN A 144 18.38 21.96 -12.26
CA ASN A 144 17.24 22.14 -11.36
C ASN A 144 16.47 20.82 -11.15
N ARG A 145 16.45 19.93 -12.15
CA ARG A 145 15.85 18.59 -12.05
C ARG A 145 16.52 17.75 -10.97
N ALA A 146 17.86 17.71 -10.94
CA ALA A 146 18.61 17.00 -9.91
C ALA A 146 18.32 17.53 -8.50
N ARG A 147 18.29 18.86 -8.33
CA ARG A 147 17.91 19.50 -7.07
C ARG A 147 16.47 19.14 -6.66
N LYS A 148 15.55 19.14 -7.62
CA LYS A 148 14.15 18.77 -7.37
C LYS A 148 14.03 17.31 -6.94
N ARG A 149 14.73 16.39 -7.60
CA ARG A 149 14.77 14.97 -7.21
C ARG A 149 15.26 14.79 -5.77
N LYS A 150 16.34 15.50 -5.39
CA LYS A 150 16.85 15.50 -4.01
C LYS A 150 15.80 16.01 -3.01
N GLN A 151 15.08 17.08 -3.35
CA GLN A 151 13.99 17.61 -2.53
C GLN A 151 12.87 16.56 -2.32
N LEU A 152 12.46 15.88 -3.39
CA LEU A 152 11.42 14.85 -3.32
C LEU A 152 11.85 13.63 -2.51
N ARG A 153 13.10 13.17 -2.66
CA ARG A 153 13.67 12.10 -1.82
C ARG A 153 13.68 12.49 -0.33
N ALA A 154 14.01 13.74 -0.01
CA ALA A 154 13.95 14.24 1.37
C ALA A 154 12.52 14.26 1.94
N ILE A 155 11.49 14.44 1.12
CA ILE A 155 10.09 14.30 1.55
C ILE A 155 9.77 12.83 1.85
N ILE A 156 10.18 11.91 0.97
CA ILE A 156 9.98 10.46 1.15
C ILE A 156 10.59 9.99 2.47
N GLU A 157 11.84 10.36 2.73
CA GLU A 157 12.58 9.98 3.93
C GLU A 157 11.94 10.56 5.19
N ARG A 158 11.69 11.88 5.21
CA ARG A 158 11.08 12.57 6.37
C ARG A 158 9.71 12.01 6.73
N ARG A 159 8.94 11.57 5.73
CA ARG A 159 7.61 11.00 5.92
C ARG A 159 7.61 9.48 6.10
N GLY A 160 8.79 8.83 6.05
CA GLY A 160 8.92 7.39 6.20
C GLY A 160 8.08 6.60 5.20
N LEU A 161 7.97 7.07 3.96
CA LEU A 161 7.05 6.46 2.97
C LEU A 161 7.59 5.12 2.44
N MET A 162 8.91 4.93 2.49
CA MET A 162 9.61 3.80 1.90
C MET A 162 10.64 3.22 2.87
N VAL A 163 10.84 1.91 2.81
CA VAL A 163 11.91 1.21 3.52
C VAL A 163 13.22 1.25 2.72
N ASN A 164 13.09 1.18 1.39
CA ASN A 164 14.18 1.28 0.42
C ASN A 164 13.63 1.82 -0.91
N ASP A 165 14.47 2.00 -1.94
CA ASP A 165 14.06 2.59 -3.23
C ASP A 165 13.02 1.76 -4.03
N THR A 166 12.64 0.57 -3.55
CA THR A 166 11.67 -0.33 -4.21
C THR A 166 10.42 -0.64 -3.38
N THR A 167 10.50 -0.51 -2.06
CA THR A 167 9.54 -1.09 -1.11
C THR A 167 8.95 0.00 -0.21
N MET A 168 7.62 0.06 -0.16
CA MET A 168 6.91 1.01 0.70
C MET A 168 7.04 0.63 2.18
N ALA A 169 6.82 1.58 3.07
CA ALA A 169 6.66 1.26 4.50
C ALA A 169 5.50 0.27 4.71
N ARG A 170 5.67 -0.66 5.66
CA ARG A 170 4.72 -1.76 5.91
C ARG A 170 3.28 -1.27 6.18
N SER A 171 3.13 -0.13 6.85
CA SER A 171 1.83 0.53 7.09
C SER A 171 1.15 1.03 5.81
N LEU A 172 1.92 1.28 4.76
CA LEU A 172 1.47 1.79 3.46
C LEU A 172 1.38 0.67 2.41
N MET A 173 1.69 -0.58 2.75
CA MET A 173 1.53 -1.71 1.84
C MET A 173 0.07 -2.16 1.77
N LEU A 174 -0.50 -2.20 0.57
CA LEU A 174 -1.79 -2.83 0.29
C LEU A 174 -1.55 -4.19 -0.37
N LEU A 175 -1.11 -5.16 0.44
CA LEU A 175 -0.94 -6.54 -0.01
C LEU A 175 -2.31 -7.12 -0.34
N ASN A 176 -2.51 -7.50 -1.61
CA ASN A 176 -3.66 -8.30 -2.03
C ASN A 176 -3.22 -9.76 -2.15
N PRO A 177 -3.60 -10.64 -1.20
CA PRO A 177 -3.24 -12.05 -1.26
C PRO A 177 -3.88 -12.79 -2.45
N ASN A 178 -4.95 -12.23 -3.03
CA ASN A 178 -5.70 -12.81 -4.15
C ASN A 178 -5.34 -12.12 -5.48
N LEU A 179 -4.04 -11.88 -5.72
CA LEU A 179 -3.60 -11.19 -6.93
C LEU A 179 -3.90 -12.02 -8.18
N THR A 180 -4.80 -11.54 -9.03
CA THR A 180 -5.10 -12.18 -10.31
C THR A 180 -4.12 -11.71 -11.39
N LYS A 181 -3.99 -12.48 -12.49
CA LYS A 181 -3.22 -12.06 -13.67
C LYS A 181 -3.72 -10.71 -14.24
N GLN A 182 -5.04 -10.49 -14.19
CA GLN A 182 -5.66 -9.23 -14.59
C GLN A 182 -5.18 -8.05 -13.72
N ASN A 183 -5.08 -8.24 -12.39
CA ASN A 183 -4.59 -7.19 -11.48
C ASN A 183 -3.14 -6.79 -11.81
N VAL A 184 -2.29 -7.74 -12.21
CA VAL A 184 -0.90 -7.46 -12.62
C VAL A 184 -0.86 -6.62 -13.90
N ILE A 185 -1.75 -6.90 -14.86
CA ILE A 185 -1.86 -6.12 -16.10
C ILE A 185 -2.37 -4.70 -15.79
N GLU A 186 -3.37 -4.58 -14.92
CA GLU A 186 -3.90 -3.28 -14.46
C GLU A 186 -2.86 -2.44 -13.71
N GLU A 187 -1.98 -3.07 -12.92
CA GLU A 187 -0.83 -2.39 -12.31
C GLU A 187 0.12 -1.81 -13.36
N GLY A 188 0.43 -2.57 -14.40
CA GLY A 188 1.22 -2.10 -15.54
C GLY A 188 0.53 -0.94 -16.27
N ALA A 189 -0.81 -0.99 -16.38
CA ALA A 189 -1.60 0.07 -17.01
C ALA A 189 -1.58 1.39 -16.23
N LYS A 190 -1.46 1.38 -14.89
CA LYS A 190 -1.33 2.63 -14.08
C LYS A 190 -0.18 3.52 -14.54
N ARG A 191 0.92 2.91 -15.03
CA ARG A 191 2.06 3.65 -15.59
C ARG A 191 1.70 4.46 -16.83
N TYR A 192 0.82 3.92 -17.68
CA TYR A 192 0.44 4.51 -18.97
C TYR A 192 -0.94 5.18 -18.93
N ASN A 193 -1.62 5.16 -17.78
CA ASN A 193 -2.97 5.69 -17.65
C ASN A 193 -2.94 7.23 -17.63
N PRO A 194 -3.54 7.91 -18.63
CA PRO A 194 -3.62 9.36 -18.65
C PRO A 194 -4.48 9.95 -17.53
N ARG A 195 -5.30 9.16 -16.84
CA ARG A 195 -6.08 9.63 -15.68
C ARG A 195 -5.24 9.78 -14.39
N CYS A 196 -4.11 9.08 -14.29
CA CYS A 196 -3.08 9.41 -13.29
C CYS A 196 -2.34 10.72 -13.63
N LEU A 197 -2.52 11.22 -14.87
CA LEU A 197 -2.04 12.52 -15.35
C LEU A 197 -3.08 13.65 -15.17
N SER A 198 -4.34 13.37 -14.79
CA SER A 198 -5.44 14.36 -14.83
C SER A 198 -6.18 14.57 -13.50
N LEU A 199 -5.48 14.82 -12.39
CA LEU A 199 -6.15 15.24 -11.12
C LEU A 199 -6.41 16.76 -11.03
N LYS A 200 -6.27 17.52 -12.13
CA LYS A 200 -6.45 18.99 -12.14
C LYS A 200 -7.70 19.55 -12.83
N GLU A 201 -8.59 18.74 -13.39
CA GLU A 201 -9.71 19.30 -14.17
C GLU A 201 -11.12 19.13 -13.58
N LYS A 202 -11.28 18.72 -12.32
CA LYS A 202 -12.63 18.70 -11.69
C LYS A 202 -12.66 19.29 -10.28
N ALA A 203 -12.14 20.51 -10.14
CA ALA A 203 -12.38 21.36 -8.97
C ALA A 203 -12.62 22.83 -9.37
N ALA A 204 -13.30 23.03 -10.49
CA ALA A 204 -13.86 24.31 -10.91
C ALA A 204 -15.15 24.00 -11.69
N ASP A 205 -16.23 23.80 -10.94
CA ASP A 205 -17.62 24.13 -11.28
C ASP A 205 -18.41 24.17 -9.96
#